data_AF-A0A367Y4U4-F1
#
_entry.id   AF-A0A367Y4U4-F1
#
_cell.length_a   1.000
_cell.length_b   1.000
_cell.length_c   1.000
_cell.angle_alpha   90.00
_cell.angle_beta   90.00
_cell.angle_gamma   90.00
#
_symmetry.space_group_name_H-M   'P 1'
#
loop_
_entity.id
_entity.type
_entity.pdbx_description
1 polymer ?
#
loop_
_entity_poly.entity_id
_entity_poly.type
_entity_poly.pdbx_seq_one_letter_code
_entity_poly.pdbx_strand_id
1 'polypeptide(L)'
;MGGPEEEHLSYIKFINFGERLELHNTNYGYLINKVVFYLMNGKIKSGSLFLARCYKNYLDYNQDPPLDADGLKYARNLTKTLVEHLKDSGREYIDKPRDDTDSPTLQVWTSVKQRTVETTQFLAKKNVNIRNRIQLSQKNPGLTGGLTEEEIKEKFPLELVQYDHDPYHYRFPRAESYHDLAIKVEPLILEMERMSGDLLIIADETVLRVFYGYLMSCSSYEIATLDFKTDEIIEVKFSAYSNTATKIKIKDYDNTE
;
A
#
# COMPACT_ATOMS: atom_id res chain seq x y z
N MET A 1 4.04 -27.28 32.65
CA MET A 1 2.98 -26.77 31.75
C MET A 1 3.04 -27.60 30.48
N GLY A 2 1.91 -28.20 30.10
CA GLY A 2 1.83 -29.39 29.25
C GLY A 2 1.35 -30.57 30.08
N GLY A 3 0.07 -30.54 30.47
CA GLY A 3 -0.57 -31.70 31.08
C GLY A 3 -0.93 -32.73 30.00
N PRO A 4 -1.14 -34.02 30.36
CA PRO A 4 -1.51 -35.07 29.41
C PRO A 4 -2.81 -34.78 28.64
N GLU A 5 -3.62 -33.82 29.08
CA GLU A 5 -4.86 -33.41 28.42
C GLU A 5 -4.65 -32.52 27.18
N GLU A 6 -3.48 -31.93 26.95
CA GLU A 6 -3.24 -31.02 25.81
C GLU A 6 -2.58 -31.69 24.60
N GLU A 7 -2.16 -32.96 24.69
CA GLU A 7 -1.40 -33.66 23.63
C GLU A 7 -2.15 -33.75 22.29
N HIS A 8 -3.48 -33.78 22.32
CA HIS A 8 -4.31 -33.92 21.12
C HIS A 8 -4.73 -32.57 20.51
N LEU A 9 -4.42 -31.43 21.15
CA LEU A 9 -4.86 -30.11 20.69
C LEU A 9 -3.85 -29.47 19.74
N SER A 10 -4.33 -28.91 18.63
CA SER A 10 -3.54 -28.05 17.74
C SER A 10 -3.61 -26.60 18.20
N TYR A 11 -2.47 -26.00 18.55
CA TYR A 11 -2.43 -24.60 18.97
C TYR A 11 -1.10 -23.91 18.63
N ILE A 12 -1.13 -22.58 18.69
CA ILE A 12 0.03 -21.69 18.56
C ILE A 12 0.16 -20.90 19.86
N LYS A 13 1.33 -20.97 20.51
CA LYS A 13 1.66 -20.09 21.66
C LYS A 13 2.52 -18.94 21.16
N PHE A 14 1.99 -17.72 21.31
CA PHE A 14 2.68 -16.48 20.96
C PHE A 14 3.18 -15.81 22.26
N ILE A 15 4.48 -15.95 22.54
CA ILE A 15 5.10 -15.56 23.81
C ILE A 15 5.85 -14.23 23.62
N ASN A 16 5.69 -13.32 24.58
CA ASN A 16 6.34 -12.00 24.61
C ASN A 16 6.26 -11.24 23.28
N PHE A 17 5.04 -11.04 22.76
CA PHE A 17 4.82 -10.27 21.53
C PHE A 17 5.63 -10.75 20.30
N GLY A 18 5.95 -12.04 20.24
CA GLY A 18 6.60 -12.67 19.08
C GLY A 18 8.08 -12.99 19.27
N GLU A 19 8.65 -12.81 20.47
CA GLU A 19 10.01 -13.27 20.77
C GLU A 19 10.14 -14.80 20.64
N ARG A 20 9.08 -15.53 21.00
CA ARG A 20 9.04 -16.99 20.88
C ARG A 20 7.66 -17.45 20.43
N LEU A 21 7.64 -18.30 19.40
CA LEU A 21 6.44 -18.92 18.88
C LEU A 21 6.57 -20.44 19.02
N GLU A 22 5.64 -21.08 19.71
CA GLU A 22 5.60 -22.54 19.86
C GLU A 22 4.41 -23.11 19.10
N LEU A 23 4.68 -24.15 18.31
CA LEU A 23 3.70 -24.87 17.52
C LEU A 23 3.49 -26.24 18.13
N HIS A 24 2.24 -26.60 18.41
CA HIS A 24 1.90 -27.91 18.95
C HIS A 24 0.85 -28.61 18.07
N ASN A 25 1.09 -29.88 17.77
CA ASN A 25 0.20 -30.78 17.02
C ASN A 25 -0.49 -30.12 15.81
N THR A 26 0.22 -29.27 15.08
CA THR A 26 -0.35 -28.55 13.94
C THR A 26 -0.21 -29.45 12.71
N ASN A 27 -1.33 -30.05 12.29
CA ASN A 27 -1.38 -30.71 10.99
C ASN A 27 -0.90 -29.70 9.94
N TYR A 28 0.14 -30.06 9.17
CA TYR A 28 0.87 -29.19 8.24
C TYR A 28 0.01 -28.77 7.01
N GLY A 29 -1.09 -28.07 7.25
CA GLY A 29 -1.96 -27.50 6.24
C GLY A 29 -1.47 -26.14 5.77
N TYR A 30 -1.72 -25.82 4.50
CA TYR A 30 -1.32 -24.55 3.89
C TYR A 30 -1.81 -23.32 4.68
N LEU A 31 -3.07 -23.32 5.12
CA LEU A 31 -3.65 -22.19 5.84
C LEU A 31 -2.98 -21.97 7.20
N ILE A 32 -2.71 -23.04 7.94
CA ILE A 32 -2.05 -22.97 9.25
C ILE A 32 -0.64 -22.39 9.07
N ASN A 33 0.11 -22.86 8.07
CA ASN A 33 1.44 -22.33 7.77
C ASN A 33 1.39 -20.84 7.39
N LYS A 34 0.37 -20.39 6.66
CA LYS A 34 0.15 -18.97 6.36
C LYS A 34 -0.14 -18.14 7.61
N VAL A 35 -0.97 -18.65 8.54
CA VAL A 35 -1.26 -17.99 9.82
C VAL A 35 0.01 -17.88 10.66
N VAL A 36 0.78 -18.96 10.80
CA VAL A 36 2.05 -18.96 11.53
C VAL A 36 3.02 -17.96 10.90
N PHE A 37 3.17 -17.99 9.58
CA PHE A 37 4.03 -17.07 8.86
C PHE A 37 3.62 -15.61 9.10
N TYR A 38 2.33 -15.30 9.06
CA TYR A 38 1.84 -13.96 9.36
C TYR A 38 2.19 -13.54 10.80
N LEU A 39 1.92 -14.40 11.79
CA LEU A 39 2.23 -14.14 13.20
C LEU A 39 3.73 -13.93 13.45
N MET A 40 4.60 -14.69 12.79
CA MET A 40 6.06 -14.52 12.89
C MET A 40 6.56 -13.16 12.38
N ASN A 41 5.79 -12.53 11.48
CA ASN A 41 6.13 -11.25 10.89
C ASN A 41 5.47 -10.06 11.61
N GLY A 42 4.48 -10.33 12.48
CA GLY A 42 3.77 -9.30 13.22
C GLY A 42 4.67 -8.66 14.28
N LYS A 43 4.71 -7.34 14.30
CA LYS A 43 5.34 -6.54 15.35
C LYS A 43 4.37 -5.48 15.85
N ILE A 44 4.58 -5.02 17.09
CA ILE A 44 3.88 -3.83 17.60
C ILE A 44 4.26 -2.65 16.71
N LYS A 45 3.24 -2.07 16.06
CA LYS A 45 3.41 -0.95 15.14
C LYS A 45 3.69 0.34 15.88
N SER A 46 4.78 1.00 15.51
CA SER A 46 5.06 2.40 15.83
C SER A 46 5.15 3.18 14.52
N GLY A 47 4.57 4.38 14.48
CA GLY A 47 4.49 5.21 13.28
C GLY A 47 3.13 5.17 12.57
N SER A 48 3.11 5.69 11.36
CA SER A 48 1.92 5.88 10.53
C SER A 48 2.23 5.52 9.08
N LEU A 49 1.24 4.96 8.40
CA LEU A 49 1.31 4.68 6.98
C LEU A 49 0.65 5.82 6.21
N PHE A 50 1.31 6.34 5.20
CA PHE A 50 0.79 7.36 4.31
C PHE A 50 0.57 6.76 2.92
N LEU A 51 -0.62 6.94 2.37
CA LEU A 51 -0.97 6.53 1.01
C LEU A 51 -1.15 7.78 0.16
N ALA A 52 -0.45 7.86 -0.97
CA ALA A 52 -0.55 8.96 -1.91
C ALA A 52 -0.70 8.42 -3.34
N ARG A 53 -1.70 8.93 -4.06
CA ARG A 53 -1.94 8.57 -5.46
C ARG A 53 -0.91 9.24 -6.35
N CYS A 54 -0.33 8.50 -7.30
CA CYS A 54 0.57 9.10 -8.28
C CYS A 54 -0.16 10.10 -9.23
N TYR A 55 0.60 11.05 -9.76
CA TYR A 55 0.07 12.09 -10.64
C TYR A 55 -0.33 11.52 -12.01
N LYS A 56 -1.48 11.97 -12.55
CA LYS A 56 -2.06 11.66 -13.89
C LYS A 56 -1.72 10.25 -14.40
N ASN A 57 -2.59 9.28 -14.11
CA ASN A 57 -2.57 7.99 -14.80
C ASN A 57 -3.20 8.14 -16.19
N TYR A 58 -2.37 8.32 -17.22
CA TYR A 58 -2.83 8.26 -18.60
C TYR A 58 -3.36 6.85 -18.93
N LEU A 59 -4.38 6.78 -19.80
CA LEU A 59 -5.14 5.56 -20.15
C LEU A 59 -4.28 4.40 -20.68
N ASP A 60 -3.10 4.68 -21.26
CA ASP A 60 -2.25 3.64 -21.83
C ASP A 60 -1.29 3.07 -20.78
N TYR A 61 -1.60 1.86 -20.31
CA TYR A 61 -0.79 1.10 -19.35
C TYR A 61 0.66 0.86 -19.81
N ASN A 62 0.87 0.77 -21.12
CA ASN A 62 2.17 0.44 -21.69
C ASN A 62 3.09 1.66 -21.78
N GLN A 63 2.53 2.86 -21.76
CA GLN A 63 3.31 4.09 -21.75
C GLN A 63 3.71 4.44 -20.31
N ASP A 64 4.94 4.90 -20.15
CA ASP A 64 5.48 5.37 -18.87
C ASP A 64 6.09 6.76 -19.05
N PRO A 65 5.27 7.79 -19.35
CA PRO A 65 5.78 9.13 -19.58
C PRO A 65 6.35 9.75 -18.28
N PRO A 66 7.32 10.66 -18.41
CA PRO A 66 7.81 11.47 -17.28
C PRO A 66 6.72 12.42 -16.76
N LEU A 67 6.95 13.00 -15.58
CA LEU A 67 6.09 14.02 -15.02
C LEU A 67 6.12 15.31 -15.86
N ASP A 68 4.94 15.88 -16.12
CA ASP A 68 4.79 17.22 -16.69
C ASP A 68 5.02 18.30 -15.61
N ALA A 69 4.95 19.58 -15.99
CA ALA A 69 5.17 20.70 -15.08
C ALA A 69 4.21 20.67 -13.86
N ASP A 70 2.96 20.28 -14.09
CA ASP A 70 1.96 20.16 -13.03
C ASP A 70 2.22 18.95 -12.11
N GLY A 71 2.74 17.85 -12.65
CA GLY A 71 3.17 16.68 -11.90
C GLY A 71 4.39 16.95 -11.04
N LEU A 72 5.33 17.77 -11.53
CA LEU A 72 6.45 18.28 -10.74
C LEU A 72 5.96 19.19 -9.60
N LYS A 73 4.97 20.05 -9.88
CA LYS A 73 4.30 20.88 -8.86
C LYS A 73 3.62 20.00 -7.80
N TYR A 74 2.87 18.98 -8.23
CA TYR A 74 2.25 17.99 -7.35
C TYR A 74 3.27 17.31 -6.43
N ALA A 75 4.37 16.78 -6.99
CA ALA A 75 5.40 16.08 -6.24
C ALA A 75 6.05 16.97 -5.16
N ARG A 76 6.25 18.26 -5.47
CA ARG A 76 6.75 19.25 -4.52
C ARG A 76 5.75 19.50 -3.40
N ASN A 77 4.49 19.74 -3.75
CA ASN A 77 3.43 20.04 -2.80
C ASN A 77 3.17 18.85 -1.85
N LEU A 78 3.11 17.63 -2.41
CA LEU A 78 3.03 16.38 -1.65
C LEU A 78 4.15 16.32 -0.60
N THR A 79 5.40 16.55 -1.03
CA THR A 79 6.57 16.49 -0.16
C THR A 79 6.51 17.53 0.94
N LYS A 80 6.20 18.80 0.61
CA LYS A 80 6.09 19.88 1.59
C LYS A 80 4.98 19.59 2.62
N THR A 81 3.77 19.24 2.16
CA THR A 81 2.65 18.92 3.04
C THR A 81 2.97 17.75 3.97
N LEU A 82 3.59 16.67 3.47
CA LEU A 82 3.95 15.54 4.32
C LEU A 82 4.99 15.93 5.38
N VAL A 83 6.02 16.70 4.99
CA VAL A 83 7.07 17.15 5.91
C VAL A 83 6.50 18.07 6.99
N GLU A 84 5.62 19.02 6.62
CA GLU A 84 4.93 19.88 7.60
C GLU A 84 4.07 19.06 8.56
N HIS A 85 3.25 18.13 8.04
CA HIS A 85 2.40 17.27 8.87
C HIS A 85 3.19 16.43 9.87
N LEU A 86 4.34 15.89 9.44
CA LEU A 86 5.23 15.13 10.31
C LEU A 86 5.85 16.03 11.39
N LYS A 87 6.28 17.25 11.05
CA LYS A 87 6.78 18.23 12.02
C LYS A 87 5.72 18.61 13.05
N ASP A 88 4.50 18.91 12.62
CA ASP A 88 3.37 19.25 13.50
C ASP A 88 3.03 18.09 14.44
N SER A 89 3.28 16.86 14.01
CA SER A 89 3.12 15.63 14.82
C SER A 89 4.32 15.34 15.74
N GLY A 90 5.30 16.26 15.83
CA GLY A 90 6.52 16.12 16.63
C GLY A 90 7.59 15.20 16.04
N ARG A 91 7.46 14.82 14.76
CA ARG A 91 8.32 13.86 14.07
C ARG A 91 9.37 14.56 13.21
N GLU A 92 10.37 15.13 13.87
CA GLU A 92 11.46 15.87 13.23
C GLU A 92 12.69 15.00 12.98
N TYR A 93 12.56 13.97 12.13
CA TYR A 93 13.69 13.13 11.71
C TYR A 93 14.07 13.34 10.23
N ILE A 94 13.27 14.09 9.47
CA ILE A 94 13.59 14.50 8.10
C ILE A 94 14.63 15.62 8.18
N ASP A 95 15.72 15.50 7.41
CA ASP A 95 16.91 16.38 7.39
C ASP A 95 17.98 16.16 8.49
N LYS A 96 17.79 15.22 9.44
CA LYS A 96 18.84 14.86 10.41
C LYS A 96 19.81 13.81 9.83
N PRO A 97 21.13 13.92 10.10
CA PRO A 97 22.07 12.85 9.74
C PRO A 97 21.70 11.56 10.46
N ARG A 98 21.75 10.43 9.73
CA ARG A 98 21.52 9.07 10.27
C ARG A 98 22.69 8.67 11.17
N ASP A 99 22.71 9.17 12.40
CA ASP A 99 23.71 8.75 13.40
C ASP A 99 23.24 7.57 14.26
N ASP A 100 21.95 7.20 14.21
CA ASP A 100 21.38 6.19 15.12
C ASP A 100 20.50 5.16 14.39
N THR A 101 20.71 3.88 14.69
CA THR A 101 20.02 2.74 14.05
C THR A 101 18.56 2.58 14.49
N ASP A 102 18.16 3.23 15.59
CA ASP A 102 16.85 3.09 16.22
C ASP A 102 15.97 4.35 16.15
N SER A 103 16.42 5.39 15.46
CA SER A 103 15.62 6.60 15.27
C SER A 103 14.42 6.32 14.35
N PRO A 104 13.21 6.84 14.64
CA PRO A 104 12.09 6.75 13.72
C PRO A 104 12.49 7.36 12.38
N THR A 105 12.26 6.63 11.29
CA THR A 105 12.56 7.09 9.93
C THR A 105 11.33 7.04 9.06
N LEU A 106 11.27 7.93 8.07
CA LEU A 106 10.36 7.82 6.95
C LEU A 106 11.02 6.94 5.88
N GLN A 107 10.30 5.91 5.46
CA GLN A 107 10.60 5.14 4.27
C GLN A 107 9.56 5.44 3.19
N VAL A 108 9.98 5.40 1.92
CA VAL A 108 9.08 5.63 0.79
C VAL A 108 9.11 4.40 -0.11
N TRP A 109 7.94 3.88 -0.47
CA TRP A 109 7.78 2.84 -1.49
C TRP A 109 7.08 3.40 -2.72
N THR A 110 7.59 3.01 -3.87
CA THR A 110 7.04 3.38 -5.19
C THR A 110 6.92 2.16 -6.09
N SER A 111 6.14 2.29 -7.15
CA SER A 111 6.25 1.37 -8.28
C SER A 111 7.57 1.58 -9.04
N VAL A 112 7.83 0.74 -10.03
CA VAL A 112 8.97 0.94 -10.94
C VAL A 112 8.69 1.92 -12.08
N LYS A 113 7.47 2.48 -12.15
CA LYS A 113 7.08 3.45 -13.18
C LYS A 113 7.77 4.79 -12.97
N GLN A 114 8.26 5.39 -14.06
CA GLN A 114 8.98 6.65 -14.09
C GLN A 114 8.20 7.75 -13.36
N ARG A 115 6.90 7.90 -13.64
CA ARG A 115 6.03 8.88 -12.96
C ARG A 115 6.04 8.74 -11.42
N THR A 116 6.04 7.51 -10.90
CA THR A 116 6.06 7.29 -9.44
C THR A 116 7.44 7.55 -8.85
N VAL A 117 8.51 7.22 -9.58
CA VAL A 117 9.89 7.44 -9.14
C VAL A 117 10.20 8.94 -9.12
N GLU A 118 9.86 9.67 -10.19
CA GLU A 118 10.09 11.12 -10.28
C GLU A 118 9.32 11.92 -9.22
N THR A 119 8.16 11.42 -8.78
CA THR A 119 7.40 12.04 -7.67
C THR A 119 8.23 12.08 -6.38
N THR A 120 9.17 11.15 -6.19
CA THR A 120 10.01 11.09 -4.98
C THR A 120 11.24 11.99 -5.00
N GLN A 121 11.52 12.69 -6.10
CA GLN A 121 12.76 13.46 -6.26
C GLN A 121 13.00 14.50 -5.16
N PHE A 122 11.94 15.10 -4.60
CA PHE A 122 12.05 16.09 -3.52
C PHE A 122 12.30 15.44 -2.16
N LEU A 123 11.78 14.23 -1.94
CA LEU A 123 12.07 13.41 -0.75
C LEU A 123 13.49 12.84 -0.81
N ALA A 124 13.96 12.45 -2.00
CA ALA A 124 15.31 11.96 -2.22
C ALA A 124 16.37 13.01 -1.81
N LYS A 125 16.13 14.29 -2.14
CA LYS A 125 16.98 15.42 -1.75
C LYS A 125 17.08 15.61 -0.23
N LYS A 126 16.13 15.06 0.54
CA LYS A 126 16.08 15.11 2.01
C LYS A 126 16.65 13.86 2.68
N ASN A 127 17.43 13.05 1.96
CA ASN A 127 18.03 11.79 2.45
C ASN A 127 17.01 10.74 2.94
N VAL A 128 15.79 10.77 2.41
CA VAL A 128 14.75 9.78 2.71
C VAL A 128 15.04 8.47 1.96
N ASN A 129 14.83 7.33 2.61
CA ASN A 129 15.06 6.01 2.01
C ASN A 129 13.92 5.64 1.06
N ILE A 130 14.21 5.57 -0.24
CA ILE A 130 13.25 5.23 -1.29
C ILE A 130 13.52 3.81 -1.78
N ARG A 131 12.48 2.97 -1.81
CA ARG A 131 12.53 1.61 -2.38
C ARG A 131 11.51 1.45 -3.48
N ASN A 132 12.00 1.19 -4.69
CA ASN A 132 11.15 0.84 -5.82
C ASN A 132 10.74 -0.63 -5.73
N ARG A 133 9.45 -0.91 -5.89
CA ARG A 133 8.85 -2.26 -5.77
C ARG A 133 8.05 -2.57 -7.02
N ILE A 134 8.41 -3.64 -7.73
CA ILE A 134 7.69 -4.09 -8.94
C ILE A 134 6.25 -4.47 -8.60
N GLN A 135 6.01 -5.01 -7.40
CA GLN A 135 4.70 -5.43 -6.92
C GLN A 135 3.72 -4.25 -6.76
N LEU A 136 4.21 -3.01 -6.60
CA LEU A 136 3.37 -1.80 -6.55
C LEU A 136 2.96 -1.30 -7.95
N SER A 137 3.19 -2.07 -9.00
CA SER A 137 2.69 -1.75 -10.34
C SER A 137 1.17 -1.88 -10.39
N GLN A 138 0.53 -0.93 -11.08
CA GLN A 138 -0.93 -0.87 -11.25
C GLN A 138 -1.52 -2.18 -11.81
N LYS A 139 -2.80 -2.42 -11.52
CA LYS A 139 -3.57 -3.55 -12.08
C LYS A 139 -3.47 -3.53 -13.61
N ASN A 140 -3.05 -4.64 -14.19
CA ASN A 140 -2.97 -4.77 -15.65
C ASN A 140 -4.39 -4.75 -16.25
N PRO A 141 -4.72 -3.78 -17.12
CA PRO A 141 -6.03 -3.70 -17.76
C PRO A 141 -6.16 -4.70 -18.93
N GLY A 142 -5.08 -5.34 -19.38
CA GLY A 142 -5.15 -6.29 -20.49
C GLY A 142 -5.63 -5.64 -21.78
N LEU A 143 -6.60 -6.26 -22.46
CA LEU A 143 -7.14 -5.74 -23.73
C LEU A 143 -8.00 -4.48 -23.57
N THR A 144 -8.41 -4.10 -22.36
CA THR A 144 -9.12 -2.84 -22.11
C THR A 144 -8.19 -1.65 -21.88
N GLY A 145 -6.87 -1.88 -21.81
CA GLY A 145 -5.88 -0.82 -21.68
C GLY A 145 -5.89 0.10 -22.90
N GLY A 146 -6.30 1.34 -22.71
CA GLY A 146 -6.39 2.34 -23.77
C GLY A 146 -7.78 2.49 -24.42
N LEU A 147 -8.78 1.71 -24.01
CA LEU A 147 -10.16 1.89 -24.44
C LEU A 147 -10.90 2.85 -23.51
N THR A 148 -11.83 3.62 -24.05
CA THR A 148 -12.79 4.39 -23.23
C THR A 148 -13.88 3.48 -22.67
N GLU A 149 -14.61 3.94 -21.65
CA GLU A 149 -15.73 3.18 -21.09
C GLU A 149 -16.82 2.87 -22.14
N GLU A 150 -17.03 3.80 -23.09
CA GLU A 150 -17.97 3.64 -24.20
C GLU A 150 -17.49 2.54 -25.16
N GLU A 151 -16.21 2.53 -25.51
CA GLU A 151 -15.62 1.49 -26.35
C GLU A 151 -15.61 0.11 -25.68
N ILE A 152 -15.44 0.06 -24.35
CA ILE A 152 -15.53 -1.20 -23.58
C ILE A 152 -16.96 -1.73 -23.63
N LYS A 153 -17.98 -0.87 -23.46
CA LYS A 153 -19.40 -1.24 -23.58
C LYS A 153 -19.73 -1.81 -24.96
N GLU A 154 -19.18 -1.23 -26.02
CA GLU A 154 -19.41 -1.70 -27.39
C GLU A 154 -18.67 -3.00 -27.71
N LYS A 155 -17.39 -3.13 -27.32
CA LYS A 155 -16.53 -4.27 -27.68
C LYS A 155 -16.72 -5.48 -26.78
N PHE A 156 -17.05 -5.27 -25.50
CA PHE A 156 -17.12 -6.31 -24.46
C PHE A 156 -18.39 -6.20 -23.58
N PRO A 157 -19.60 -6.23 -24.18
CA PRO A 157 -20.85 -6.01 -23.42
C PRO A 157 -21.15 -7.13 -22.42
N LEU A 158 -20.80 -8.39 -22.74
CA LEU A 158 -21.07 -9.54 -21.86
C LEU A 158 -20.11 -9.57 -20.67
N GLU A 159 -18.87 -9.17 -20.90
CA GLU A 159 -17.82 -9.05 -19.89
C GLU A 159 -18.14 -7.95 -18.91
N LEU A 160 -18.68 -6.81 -19.38
CA LEU A 160 -19.06 -5.71 -18.51
C LEU A 160 -20.15 -6.10 -17.50
N VAL A 161 -21.16 -6.87 -17.94
CA VAL A 161 -22.21 -7.38 -17.04
C VAL A 161 -21.62 -8.26 -15.93
N GLN A 162 -20.62 -9.10 -16.27
CA GLN A 162 -19.94 -9.94 -15.28
C GLN A 162 -19.04 -9.13 -14.35
N TYR A 163 -18.37 -8.10 -14.89
CA TYR A 163 -17.58 -7.16 -14.10
C TYR A 163 -18.46 -6.41 -13.09
N ASP A 164 -19.62 -5.92 -13.51
CA ASP A 164 -20.54 -5.18 -12.64
C ASP A 164 -21.08 -6.06 -11.49
N HIS A 165 -21.19 -7.38 -11.72
CA HIS A 165 -21.62 -8.32 -10.68
C HIS A 165 -20.54 -8.59 -9.63
N ASP A 166 -19.27 -8.73 -10.03
CA ASP A 166 -18.15 -8.94 -9.10
C ASP A 166 -16.86 -8.26 -9.58
N PRO A 167 -16.72 -6.94 -9.36
CA PRO A 167 -15.58 -6.18 -9.85
C PRO A 167 -14.23 -6.65 -9.27
N TYR A 168 -14.25 -7.28 -8.09
CA TYR A 168 -13.04 -7.68 -7.37
C TYR A 168 -12.41 -8.94 -7.96
N HIS A 169 -13.22 -9.97 -8.22
CA HIS A 169 -12.73 -11.24 -8.77
C HIS A 169 -12.70 -11.24 -10.30
N TYR A 170 -13.49 -10.40 -10.96
CA TYR A 170 -13.58 -10.41 -12.41
C TYR A 170 -12.26 -10.05 -13.09
N ARG A 171 -11.93 -10.82 -14.13
CA ARG A 171 -10.72 -10.68 -14.94
C ARG A 171 -11.09 -10.50 -16.40
N PHE A 172 -10.86 -9.30 -16.93
CA PHE A 172 -10.97 -9.06 -18.37
C PHE A 172 -9.94 -9.89 -19.16
N PRO A 173 -10.15 -10.14 -20.46
CA PRO A 173 -9.19 -10.86 -21.28
C PRO A 173 -7.78 -10.27 -21.20
N ARG A 174 -6.80 -11.11 -20.81
CA ARG A 174 -5.38 -10.75 -20.60
C ARG A 174 -5.13 -9.69 -19.52
N ALA A 175 -6.10 -9.42 -18.66
CA ALA A 175 -6.01 -8.47 -17.55
C ALA A 175 -5.72 -9.16 -16.22
N GLU A 176 -5.52 -8.37 -15.16
CA GLU A 176 -5.50 -8.78 -13.75
C GLU A 176 -6.83 -8.41 -13.07
N SER A 177 -7.30 -9.25 -12.14
CA SER A 177 -8.37 -8.90 -11.19
C SER A 177 -7.81 -8.19 -9.95
N TYR A 178 -8.66 -7.66 -9.07
CA TYR A 178 -8.18 -7.16 -7.77
C TYR A 178 -7.67 -8.29 -6.88
N HIS A 179 -8.25 -9.49 -7.00
CA HIS A 179 -7.73 -10.68 -6.33
C HIS A 179 -6.28 -11.01 -6.76
N ASP A 180 -5.99 -10.95 -8.06
CA ASP A 180 -4.63 -11.15 -8.57
C ASP A 180 -3.66 -10.09 -8.01
N LEU A 181 -4.11 -8.84 -7.98
CA LEU A 181 -3.35 -7.73 -7.42
C LEU A 181 -3.09 -7.92 -5.92
N ALA A 182 -4.07 -8.39 -5.16
CA ALA A 182 -3.94 -8.69 -3.72
C ALA A 182 -2.87 -9.75 -3.43
N ILE A 183 -2.86 -10.83 -4.21
CA ILE A 183 -1.82 -11.87 -4.12
C ILE A 183 -0.45 -11.28 -4.48
N LYS A 184 -0.36 -10.44 -5.51
CA LYS A 184 0.89 -9.79 -5.93
C LYS A 184 1.48 -8.88 -4.85
N VAL A 185 0.65 -8.14 -4.12
CA VAL A 185 1.11 -7.21 -3.06
C VAL A 185 1.25 -7.87 -1.68
N GLU A 186 0.76 -9.10 -1.48
CA GLU A 186 0.86 -9.85 -0.22
C GLU A 186 2.28 -9.81 0.40
N PRO A 187 3.39 -10.01 -0.35
CA PRO A 187 4.73 -9.95 0.22
C PRO A 187 5.11 -8.57 0.77
N LEU A 188 4.58 -7.50 0.18
CA LEU A 188 4.81 -6.13 0.63
C LEU A 188 3.98 -5.79 1.87
N ILE A 189 2.76 -6.30 1.96
CA ILE A 189 1.97 -6.20 3.18
C ILE A 189 2.73 -6.85 4.35
N LEU A 190 3.28 -8.04 4.15
CA LEU A 190 4.09 -8.72 5.17
C LEU A 190 5.40 -7.98 5.49
N GLU A 191 6.06 -7.37 4.50
CA GLU A 191 7.23 -6.51 4.75
C GLU A 191 6.83 -5.27 5.57
N MET A 192 5.70 -4.65 5.23
CA MET A 192 5.14 -3.52 5.95
C MET A 192 4.82 -3.94 7.38
N GLU A 193 4.22 -5.11 7.61
CA GLU A 193 3.90 -5.68 8.93
C GLU A 193 5.15 -5.97 9.79
N ARG A 194 6.32 -6.19 9.18
CA ARG A 194 7.60 -6.30 9.91
C ARG A 194 8.26 -4.97 10.25
N MET A 195 7.92 -3.90 9.53
CA MET A 195 8.58 -2.60 9.65
C MET A 195 7.99 -1.77 10.80
N SER A 196 8.85 -0.97 11.41
CA SER A 196 8.51 0.06 12.39
C SER A 196 8.94 1.41 11.84
N GLY A 197 8.22 2.47 12.19
CA GLY A 197 8.43 3.81 11.64
C GLY A 197 7.40 4.19 10.58
N ASP A 198 7.59 5.37 10.00
CA ASP A 198 6.65 5.94 9.04
C ASP A 198 6.93 5.43 7.63
N LEU A 199 5.88 5.09 6.90
CA LEU A 199 6.00 4.59 5.53
C LEU A 199 5.05 5.35 4.61
N LEU A 200 5.58 5.93 3.55
CA LEU A 200 4.81 6.53 2.46
C LEU A 200 4.78 5.59 1.26
N ILE A 201 3.60 5.21 0.80
CA ILE A 201 3.39 4.45 -0.44
C ILE A 201 2.85 5.42 -1.50
N ILE A 202 3.62 5.63 -2.57
CA ILE A 202 3.20 6.37 -3.76
C ILE A 202 2.93 5.35 -4.87
N ALA A 203 1.66 5.14 -5.19
CA ALA A 203 1.25 4.13 -6.16
C ALA A 203 0.00 4.56 -6.94
N ASP A 204 -0.39 3.71 -7.88
CA ASP A 204 -1.63 3.83 -8.61
C ASP A 204 -2.85 3.57 -7.73
N GLU A 205 -4.00 4.16 -8.09
CA GLU A 205 -5.27 4.00 -7.40
C GLU A 205 -5.62 2.53 -7.14
N THR A 206 -5.44 1.64 -8.14
CA THR A 206 -5.76 0.21 -8.00
C THR A 206 -4.96 -0.47 -6.88
N VAL A 207 -3.70 -0.07 -6.68
CA VAL A 207 -2.82 -0.59 -5.63
C VAL A 207 -3.21 -0.01 -4.29
N LEU A 208 -3.49 1.30 -4.23
CA LEU A 208 -3.91 1.96 -3.00
C LEU A 208 -5.22 1.39 -2.45
N ARG A 209 -6.18 1.04 -3.32
CA ARG A 209 -7.42 0.35 -2.96
C ARG A 209 -7.16 -0.94 -2.19
N VAL A 210 -6.20 -1.75 -2.63
CA VAL A 210 -5.85 -3.02 -1.98
C VAL A 210 -5.17 -2.79 -0.64
N PHE A 211 -4.21 -1.87 -0.55
CA PHE A 211 -3.55 -1.54 0.71
C PHE A 211 -4.53 -0.99 1.74
N TYR A 212 -5.35 -0.02 1.35
CA TYR A 212 -6.37 0.55 2.22
C TYR A 212 -7.41 -0.50 2.63
N GLY A 213 -7.85 -1.35 1.70
CA GLY A 213 -8.78 -2.43 2.00
C GLY A 213 -8.24 -3.40 3.05
N TYR A 214 -6.96 -3.77 2.94
CA TYR A 214 -6.30 -4.58 3.96
C TYR A 214 -6.21 -3.86 5.32
N LEU A 215 -5.78 -2.60 5.33
CA LEU A 215 -5.56 -1.85 6.57
C LEU A 215 -6.86 -1.49 7.30
N MET A 216 -7.93 -1.23 6.57
CA MET A 216 -9.23 -0.83 7.12
C MET A 216 -10.22 -2.00 7.20
N SER A 217 -9.77 -3.23 6.95
CA SER A 217 -10.58 -4.44 6.97
C SER A 217 -11.82 -4.37 6.07
N CYS A 218 -11.69 -3.77 4.89
CA CYS A 218 -12.78 -3.68 3.91
C CYS A 218 -13.08 -5.05 3.28
N SER A 219 -14.34 -5.24 2.90
CA SER A 219 -14.76 -6.42 2.13
C SER A 219 -14.29 -6.35 0.68
N SER A 220 -14.27 -7.49 0.00
CA SER A 220 -13.91 -7.57 -1.44
C SER A 220 -14.81 -6.67 -2.31
N TYR A 221 -16.08 -6.51 -1.94
CA TYR A 221 -17.04 -5.68 -2.66
C TYR A 221 -16.75 -4.17 -2.55
N GLU A 222 -16.18 -3.74 -1.43
CA GLU A 222 -15.83 -2.32 -1.20
C GLU A 222 -14.51 -1.94 -1.86
N ILE A 223 -13.53 -2.86 -1.90
CA ILE A 223 -12.18 -2.55 -2.40
C ILE A 223 -12.21 -1.96 -3.82
N ALA A 224 -13.06 -2.51 -4.70
CA ALA A 224 -13.14 -2.05 -6.08
C ALA A 224 -13.84 -0.69 -6.26
N THR A 225 -14.55 -0.18 -5.23
CA THR A 225 -15.32 1.07 -5.29
C THR A 225 -14.67 2.22 -4.52
N LEU A 226 -13.61 1.95 -3.76
CA LEU A 226 -12.85 2.97 -3.03
C LEU A 226 -12.23 4.03 -3.98
N ASP A 227 -12.54 5.30 -3.74
CA ASP A 227 -11.99 6.43 -4.51
C ASP A 227 -10.77 7.05 -3.81
N PHE A 228 -9.74 7.35 -4.60
CA PHE A 228 -8.52 8.01 -4.14
C PHE A 228 -8.25 9.24 -4.98
N LYS A 229 -8.36 10.42 -4.39
CA LYS A 229 -8.09 11.67 -5.12
C LYS A 229 -6.60 11.98 -5.16
N THR A 230 -6.19 12.72 -6.18
CA THR A 230 -4.81 13.18 -6.31
C THR A 230 -4.48 14.34 -5.38
N ASP A 231 -5.46 15.04 -4.80
CA ASP A 231 -5.24 16.21 -3.94
C ASP A 231 -5.18 15.87 -2.43
N GLU A 232 -5.13 14.59 -2.07
CA GLU A 232 -5.10 14.13 -0.68
C GLU A 232 -4.03 13.05 -0.43
N ILE A 233 -3.51 13.06 0.80
CA ILE A 233 -2.69 11.99 1.39
C ILE A 233 -3.56 11.33 2.45
N ILE A 234 -3.63 10.00 2.46
CA ILE A 234 -4.35 9.27 3.50
C ILE A 234 -3.34 8.78 4.53
N GLU A 235 -3.45 9.27 5.76
CA GLU A 235 -2.70 8.77 6.91
C GLU A 235 -3.50 7.68 7.61
N VAL A 236 -2.91 6.50 7.75
CA VAL A 236 -3.42 5.38 8.53
C VAL A 236 -2.60 5.27 9.80
N LYS A 237 -3.27 5.41 10.95
CA LYS A 237 -2.68 5.20 12.27
C LYS A 237 -3.06 3.81 12.78
N PHE A 238 -2.04 3.03 13.10
CA PHE A 238 -2.21 1.69 13.66
C PHE A 238 -2.74 1.78 15.10
N SER A 239 -3.71 0.93 15.42
CA SER A 239 -4.29 0.79 16.75
C SER A 239 -4.54 -0.68 17.05
N ALA A 240 -4.73 -1.04 18.33
CA ALA A 240 -4.78 -2.42 18.78
C ALA A 240 -5.94 -3.23 18.18
N TYR A 241 -7.07 -2.58 17.87
CA TYR A 241 -8.29 -3.26 17.41
C TYR A 241 -8.73 -2.86 16.00
N SER A 242 -8.63 -1.57 15.68
CA SER A 242 -9.03 -1.06 14.37
C SER A 242 -8.21 0.17 14.02
N ASN A 243 -7.66 0.17 12.81
CA ASN A 243 -6.89 1.29 12.30
C ASN A 243 -7.79 2.49 12.05
N THR A 244 -7.21 3.68 12.13
CA THR A 244 -7.92 4.93 11.82
C THR A 244 -7.29 5.59 10.61
N ALA A 245 -8.12 6.05 9.68
CA ALA A 245 -7.67 6.75 8.48
C ALA A 245 -8.09 8.22 8.54
N THR A 246 -7.15 9.13 8.28
CA THR A 246 -7.38 10.58 8.19
C THR A 246 -6.88 11.10 6.85
N LYS A 247 -7.68 11.95 6.21
CA LYS A 247 -7.33 12.58 4.92
C LYS A 247 -6.63 13.91 5.18
N ILE A 248 -5.43 14.05 4.63
CA ILE A 248 -4.62 15.26 4.67
C ILE A 248 -4.68 15.90 3.29
N LYS A 249 -5.26 17.09 3.20
CA LYS A 249 -5.33 17.79 1.91
C LYS A 249 -3.97 18.36 1.55
N ILE A 250 -3.53 18.11 0.31
CA ILE A 250 -2.29 18.65 -0.22
C ILE A 250 -2.46 20.15 -0.42
N LYS A 251 -1.62 20.93 0.25
CA LYS A 251 -1.64 22.39 0.14
C LYS A 251 -1.01 22.79 -1.18
N ASP A 252 -1.54 23.83 -1.80
CA ASP A 252 -0.87 24.42 -2.97
C ASP A 252 0.20 25.39 -2.49
N TYR A 253 1.46 25.07 -2.73
CA TYR A 253 2.56 25.99 -2.46
C TYR A 253 2.93 26.68 -3.77
N ASP A 254 2.95 28.01 -3.74
CA ASP A 254 3.42 28.77 -4.89
C ASP A 254 4.88 28.43 -5.21
N ASN A 255 5.24 28.59 -6.50
CA ASN A 255 6.55 28.21 -7.05
C ASN A 255 7.75 29.00 -6.47
N THR A 256 7.53 29.88 -5.49
CA THR A 256 8.48 30.90 -5.01
C THR A 256 9.19 30.56 -3.71
N GLU A 257 8.98 29.38 -3.12
CA GLU A 257 9.67 28.94 -1.88
C GLU A 257 10.41 27.61 -2.03
#